data_AF-A0A2D6XE94-F1
#
_entry.id   AF-A0A2D6XE94-F1
#
_cell.length_a   1.000
_cell.length_b   1.000
_cell.length_c   1.000
_cell.angle_alpha   90.00
_cell.angle_beta   90.00
_cell.angle_gamma   90.00
#
_symmetry.space_group_name_H-M   'P 1'
#
loop_
_entity.id
_entity.type
_entity.pdbx_description
1 polymer ?
#
loop_
_entity_poly.entity_id
_entity_poly.type
_entity_poly.pdbx_seq_one_letter_code
_entity_poly.pdbx_strand_id
1 'polypeptide(L)'
;MGDRRLAEIRTSGGSVYFYTHSTGNMMPSDAEAALKMAEPLMNDEPCALRRIIDYLIRVSGSRDNELGSGIMLYPIAEDYYGGDPASVIIDLVNWRASANTRN
;
A
#
# COMPACT_ATOMS: atom_id res chain seq x y z
N MET A 1 -4.48 20.07 -4.76
CA MET A 1 -4.10 18.79 -5.41
C MET A 1 -4.16 17.72 -4.33
N GLY A 2 -4.80 16.57 -4.62
CA GLY A 2 -5.00 15.51 -3.63
C GLY A 2 -3.68 14.88 -3.17
N ASP A 3 -3.68 14.36 -1.94
CA ASP A 3 -2.54 13.68 -1.34
C ASP A 3 -2.46 12.25 -1.87
N ARG A 4 -2.04 12.17 -3.13
CA ARG A 4 -1.93 10.91 -3.87
C ARG A 4 -0.67 10.18 -3.43
N ARG A 5 -0.80 8.88 -3.15
CA ARG A 5 0.34 8.03 -2.79
C ARG A 5 0.15 6.61 -3.28
N LEU A 6 1.27 6.00 -3.64
CA LEU A 6 1.39 4.58 -3.97
C LEU A 6 2.08 3.81 -2.84
N ALA A 7 1.52 2.66 -2.47
CA ALA A 7 2.18 1.63 -1.67
C ALA A 7 2.47 0.40 -2.53
N GLU A 8 3.69 -0.11 -2.48
CA GLU A 8 4.08 -1.40 -3.05
C GLU A 8 3.97 -2.46 -1.95
N ILE A 9 3.18 -3.50 -2.18
CA ILE A 9 3.07 -4.65 -1.29
C ILE A 9 3.84 -5.82 -1.93
N ARG A 10 5.03 -6.12 -1.38
CA ARG A 10 5.92 -7.16 -1.88
C ARG A 10 5.59 -8.50 -1.24
N THR A 11 5.53 -9.52 -2.08
CA THR A 11 5.30 -10.91 -1.71
C THR A 11 6.41 -11.77 -2.32
N SER A 12 6.50 -13.02 -1.92
CA SER A 12 7.44 -13.98 -2.52
C SER A 12 7.20 -14.21 -4.03
N GLY A 13 5.97 -14.00 -4.50
CA GLY A 13 5.57 -14.18 -5.89
C GLY A 13 5.58 -12.92 -6.76
N GLY A 14 5.92 -11.75 -6.21
CA GLY A 14 5.93 -10.49 -6.93
C GLY A 14 5.41 -9.32 -6.10
N SER A 15 4.69 -8.40 -6.73
CA SER A 15 4.19 -7.21 -6.04
C SER A 15 2.80 -6.84 -6.51
N VAL A 16 2.05 -6.28 -5.57
CA VAL A 16 0.75 -5.67 -5.80
C VAL A 16 0.83 -4.24 -5.30
N TYR A 17 0.22 -3.31 -6.02
CA TYR A 17 0.27 -1.90 -5.67
C TYR A 17 -1.08 -1.43 -5.15
N PHE A 18 -1.05 -0.61 -4.11
CA PHE A 18 -2.22 0.07 -3.57
C PHE A 18 -2.06 1.58 -3.77
N TYR A 19 -3.04 2.23 -4.38
CA TYR A 19 -3.04 3.68 -4.56
C TYR A 19 -4.16 4.33 -3.75
N THR A 20 -3.95 5.56 -3.28
CA THR A 20 -4.98 6.42 -2.67
C THR A 20 -4.88 7.83 -3.24
N HIS A 21 -6.00 8.53 -3.39
CA HIS A 21 -6.05 9.91 -3.89
C HIS A 21 -6.15 11.00 -2.80
N SER A 22 -6.63 10.65 -1.61
CA SER A 22 -7.10 11.64 -0.62
C SER A 22 -6.51 11.45 0.78
N THR A 23 -5.79 10.36 1.04
CA THR A 23 -5.30 9.98 2.38
C THR A 23 -3.81 9.59 2.38
N GLY A 24 -3.05 10.10 1.41
CA GLY A 24 -1.68 9.67 1.16
C GLY A 24 -0.69 9.92 2.29
N ASN A 25 -0.77 11.05 2.99
CA ASN A 25 0.09 11.40 4.12
C ASN A 25 0.05 10.36 5.24
N MET A 26 -1.07 9.67 5.40
CA MET A 26 -1.24 8.62 6.41
C MET A 26 -0.68 7.26 5.96
N MET A 27 -0.31 7.10 4.69
CA MET A 27 0.13 5.83 4.12
C MET A 27 1.27 5.15 4.89
N PRO A 28 2.33 5.86 5.38
CA PRO A 28 3.36 5.22 6.18
C PRO A 28 2.81 4.62 7.49
N SER A 29 1.99 5.36 8.23
CA SER A 29 1.37 4.87 9.46
C SER A 29 0.35 3.77 9.21
N ASP A 30 -0.42 3.88 8.13
CA ASP A 30 -1.43 2.88 7.74
C ASP A 30 -0.76 1.57 7.33
N ALA A 31 0.39 1.64 6.66
CA ALA A 31 1.19 0.49 6.28
C ALA A 31 1.75 -0.28 7.50
N GLU A 32 2.30 0.44 8.48
CA GLU A 32 2.75 -0.16 9.75
C GLU A 32 1.59 -0.81 10.51
N ALA A 33 0.45 -0.13 10.59
CA ALA A 33 -0.74 -0.65 11.26
C ALA A 33 -1.33 -1.87 10.53
N ALA A 34 -1.35 -1.87 9.20
CA ALA A 34 -1.79 -2.99 8.38
C ALA A 34 -0.91 -4.23 8.62
N LEU A 35 0.41 -4.04 8.65
CA LEU A 35 1.36 -5.11 8.90
C LEU A 35 1.21 -5.68 10.32
N LYS A 36 1.12 -4.83 11.34
CA LYS A 36 0.90 -5.27 12.73
C LYS A 36 -0.42 -6.04 12.88
N MET A 37 -1.47 -5.61 12.19
CA MET A 37 -2.76 -6.28 12.24
C MET A 37 -2.73 -7.66 11.54
N ALA A 38 -1.92 -7.80 10.48
CA ALA A 38 -1.72 -9.06 9.78
C ALA A 38 -0.70 -10.01 10.45
N GLU A 39 -0.05 -9.60 11.54
CA GLU A 39 1.02 -10.37 12.23
C GLU A 39 0.65 -11.83 12.57
N PRO A 40 -0.58 -12.15 13.00
CA PRO A 40 -0.97 -13.54 13.24
C PRO A 40 -0.89 -14.44 11.99
N LEU A 41 -0.83 -13.85 10.80
CA LEU A 41 -0.81 -14.51 9.50
C LEU A 41 0.58 -14.47 8.84
N MET A 42 1.66 -14.16 9.58
CA MET A 42 3.01 -14.03 9.01
C MET A 42 3.51 -15.27 8.25
N ASN A 43 3.00 -16.45 8.59
CA ASN A 43 3.34 -17.71 7.93
C ASN A 43 2.37 -18.09 6.79
N ASP A 44 1.36 -17.26 6.51
CA ASP A 44 0.37 -17.44 5.46
C ASP A 44 0.29 -16.14 4.63
N GLU A 45 1.29 -15.94 3.78
CA GLU A 45 1.46 -14.74 2.96
C GLU A 45 0.20 -14.40 2.13
N PRO A 46 -0.50 -15.34 1.46
CA PRO A 46 -1.75 -15.03 0.77
C PRO A 46 -2.89 -14.54 1.69
N CYS A 47 -2.99 -15.06 2.91
CA CYS A 47 -3.93 -14.53 3.90
C CYS A 47 -3.50 -13.15 4.41
N ALA A 48 -2.21 -12.96 4.73
CA ALA A 48 -1.67 -11.68 5.19
C ALA A 48 -1.87 -10.57 4.16
N LEU A 49 -1.59 -10.84 2.88
CA LEU A 49 -1.82 -9.91 1.77
C LEU A 49 -3.27 -9.45 1.70
N ARG A 50 -4.23 -10.40 1.72
CA ARG A 50 -5.66 -10.07 1.71
C ARG A 50 -6.06 -9.19 2.89
N ARG A 51 -5.50 -9.49 4.06
CA ARG A 51 -5.78 -8.78 5.31
C ARG A 51 -5.23 -7.35 5.29
N ILE A 52 -4.04 -7.16 4.73
CA ILE A 52 -3.42 -5.83 4.52
C ILE A 52 -4.24 -5.00 3.55
N ILE A 53 -4.60 -5.57 2.39
CA ILE A 53 -5.40 -4.86 1.38
C ILE A 53 -6.76 -4.43 1.94
N ASP A 54 -7.45 -5.33 2.64
CA ASP A 54 -8.74 -5.03 3.30
C ASP A 54 -8.61 -3.87 4.30
N TYR A 55 -7.55 -3.88 5.11
CA TYR A 55 -7.26 -2.80 6.05
C TYR A 55 -7.04 -1.47 5.33
N LEU A 56 -6.19 -1.44 4.30
CA LEU A 56 -5.87 -0.22 3.55
C LEU A 56 -7.11 0.39 2.88
N ILE A 57 -7.95 -0.44 2.26
CA ILE A 57 -9.23 0.00 1.69
C ILE A 57 -10.11 0.62 2.78
N ARG A 58 -10.24 -0.06 3.93
CA ARG A 58 -11.08 0.42 5.03
C ARG A 58 -10.61 1.76 5.59
N VAL A 59 -9.32 1.94 5.84
CA VAL A 59 -8.79 3.20 6.42
C VAL A 59 -8.76 4.34 5.40
N SER A 60 -8.63 4.04 4.11
CA SER A 60 -8.77 5.04 3.04
C SER A 60 -10.22 5.55 2.86
N GLY A 61 -11.19 4.93 3.52
CA GLY A 61 -12.59 5.36 3.54
C GLY A 61 -13.31 5.25 2.18
N SER A 62 -12.70 4.61 1.19
CA SER A 62 -13.20 4.55 -0.17
C SER A 62 -12.67 3.32 -0.90
N ARG A 63 -13.38 2.88 -1.92
CA ARG A 63 -12.91 1.89 -2.89
C ARG A 63 -13.32 2.38 -4.27
N ASP A 64 -12.34 2.57 -5.13
CA ASP A 64 -12.51 2.76 -6.57
C ASP A 64 -13.58 3.81 -6.94
N ASN A 65 -13.61 4.92 -6.19
CA ASN A 65 -14.38 6.11 -6.54
C ASN A 65 -13.43 7.20 -7.07
N GLU A 66 -13.96 8.29 -7.64
CA GLU A 66 -13.19 9.32 -8.34
C GLU A 66 -12.02 9.91 -7.51
N LEU A 67 -12.11 9.87 -6.18
CA LEU A 67 -11.08 10.34 -5.24
C LEU A 67 -10.63 9.24 -4.25
N GLY A 68 -10.73 7.98 -4.69
CA GLY A 68 -10.69 6.83 -3.80
C GLY A 68 -9.35 6.13 -3.70
N SER A 69 -9.42 4.85 -3.32
CA SER A 69 -8.28 3.95 -3.30
C SER A 69 -8.54 2.67 -4.08
N GLY A 70 -7.48 2.01 -4.52
CA GLY A 70 -7.61 0.79 -5.31
C GLY A 70 -6.31 0.00 -5.44
N ILE A 71 -6.39 -1.10 -6.18
CA ILE A 71 -5.32 -2.08 -6.34
C ILE A 71 -4.89 -2.10 -7.80
N MET A 72 -3.59 -2.23 -8.05
CA MET A 72 -3.03 -2.37 -9.39
C MET A 72 -1.95 -3.46 -9.43
N LEU A 73 -1.74 -4.03 -10.62
CA LEU A 73 -0.68 -5.00 -10.88
C LEU A 73 0.65 -4.35 -11.29
N TYR A 74 0.58 -3.09 -11.71
CA TYR A 74 1.73 -2.31 -12.14
C TYR A 74 1.68 -0.93 -11.48
N PRO A 75 2.82 -0.28 -11.21
CA PRO A 75 2.88 1.02 -10.54
C PRO A 75 2.49 2.18 -11.48
N ILE A 76 1.46 2.00 -12.32
CA ILE A 76 0.97 2.98 -13.30
C ILE A 76 -0.11 3.86 -12.65
N ALA A 77 0.13 4.30 -11.40
CA ALA A 77 -0.68 5.32 -10.74
C ALA A 77 0.01 6.67 -10.88
N GLU A 78 -0.75 7.75 -10.73
CA GLU A 78 -0.35 9.13 -11.07
C GLU A 78 0.94 9.66 -10.39
N ASP A 79 1.50 8.99 -9.37
CA ASP A 79 2.89 9.22 -8.91
C ASP A 79 3.91 9.00 -10.06
N TYR A 80 3.53 8.28 -11.12
CA TYR A 80 4.34 8.02 -12.30
C TYR A 80 4.38 9.17 -13.32
N TYR A 81 3.63 10.27 -13.17
CA TYR A 81 3.88 11.44 -14.04
C TYR A 81 5.32 12.00 -13.88
N GLY A 82 6.10 11.52 -12.90
CA GLY A 82 7.54 11.77 -12.75
C GLY A 82 8.46 10.54 -12.69
N GLY A 83 7.96 9.30 -12.83
CA GLY A 83 8.78 8.09 -12.68
C GLY A 83 9.22 7.78 -11.24
N ASP A 84 8.50 8.31 -10.24
CA ASP A 84 8.87 8.15 -8.84
C ASP A 84 8.61 6.72 -8.31
N PRO A 85 9.45 6.23 -7.39
CA PRO A 85 9.19 4.97 -6.70
C PRO A 85 7.96 5.07 -5.79
N ALA A 86 7.37 3.92 -5.43
CA ALA A 86 6.27 3.86 -4.47
C ALA A 86 6.64 4.60 -3.17
N SER A 87 5.70 5.38 -2.63
CA SER A 87 5.92 6.18 -1.43
C SER A 87 6.12 5.31 -0.18
N VAL A 88 5.56 4.12 -0.17
CA VAL A 88 5.71 3.14 0.92
C VAL A 88 5.91 1.75 0.33
N ILE A 89 6.74 0.94 0.97
CA ILE A 89 6.91 -0.47 0.67
C ILE A 89 6.46 -1.27 1.90
N ILE A 90 5.49 -2.16 1.72
CA ILE A 90 5.07 -3.19 2.67
C ILE A 90 5.67 -4.51 2.20
N ASP A 91 6.68 -4.99 2.89
CA ASP A 91 7.46 -6.16 2.52
C ASP A 91 7.04 -7.35 3.38
N LEU A 92 6.22 -8.25 2.82
CA LEU A 92 5.73 -9.42 3.53
C LEU A 92 6.80 -10.50 3.67
N VAL A 93 7.79 -10.53 2.79
CA VAL A 93 8.89 -11.50 2.83
C VAL A 93 9.78 -11.23 4.04
N ASN A 94 10.07 -9.95 4.32
CA ASN A 94 10.88 -9.53 5.45
C ASN A 94 10.05 -8.98 6.63
N TRP A 95 8.73 -9.06 6.54
CA TRP A 95 7.77 -8.55 7.53
C TRP A 95 8.08 -7.13 8.03
N ARG A 96 8.17 -6.17 7.11
CA ARG A 96 8.47 -4.76 7.43
C ARG A 96 7.73 -3.77 6.56
N ALA A 97 7.49 -2.57 7.09
CA ALA A 97 7.03 -1.41 6.32
C ALA A 97 8.16 -0.37 6.27
N SER A 98 8.31 0.30 5.13
CA SER A 98 9.30 1.36 4.96
C SER A 98 8.75 2.47 4.07
N ALA A 99 8.88 3.72 4.52
CA ALA A 99 8.56 4.88 3.70
C ALA A 99 9.75 5.24 2.81
N ASN A 100 9.52 5.50 1.53
CA ASN A 100 10.48 6.18 0.69
C ASN A 100 10.38 7.67 0.97
N THR A 101 11.24 8.16 1.86
CA THR A 101 11.49 9.60 1.99
C THR A 101 12.13 10.08 0.70
N ARG A 102 11.39 10.85 -0.10
CA ARG A 102 11.99 11.64 -1.19
C ARG A 102 13.09 12.53 -0.58
N ASN A 103 14.29 12.52 -1.15
CA ASN A 103 15.27 13.59 -0.95
C ASN A 103 14.86 14.82 -1.76
#